data_AF-A0A8B9R6R8-F1
#
_entry.id   AF-A0A8B9R6R8-F1
#
_cell.length_a   1.000
_cell.length_b   1.000
_cell.length_c   1.000
_cell.angle_alpha   90.00
_cell.angle_beta   90.00
_cell.angle_gamma   90.00
#
_symmetry.space_group_name_H-M   'P 1'
#
loop_
_entity.id
_entity.type
_entity.pdbx_description
1 polymer ?
#
loop_
_entity_poly.entity_id
_entity_poly.type
_entity_poly.pdbx_seq_one_letter_code
_entity_poly.pdbx_strand_id
1 'polypeptide(L)'
;PEDLQNLLSQHFGARRSVIEIEELTLSDSCFLPANDLTHSFSSYLKEICPKWAKLRKNHKEKKSVVMLVICSSALRSLELIKSMTAFKGDCRVLKLFAKHIKIKEQINMLEKGVFHIGVGTPGRIKALVEQDGLCLNSTKYMILDWNWRDQKLRRMMDIPEVSYKHLCILYSLYSVLLILVGLCAKVSSKTKYSFGEAFIGLCLRVR
;
A
#
# COMPACT_ATOMS: atom_id res chain seq x y z
N PRO A 1 -13.08 -6.53 -3.11
CA PRO A 1 -13.09 -5.40 -4.06
C PRO A 1 -14.31 -4.51 -3.87
N GLU A 2 -15.51 -5.10 -3.88
CA GLU A 2 -16.80 -4.43 -3.69
C GLU A 2 -16.88 -3.58 -2.40
N ASP A 3 -16.51 -4.15 -1.24
CA ASP A 3 -16.52 -3.43 0.05
C ASP A 3 -15.66 -2.14 0.03
N LEU A 4 -14.50 -2.19 -0.63
CA LEU A 4 -13.64 -1.02 -0.82
C LEU A 4 -14.27 -0.02 -1.78
N GLN A 5 -14.81 -0.48 -2.91
CA GLN A 5 -15.46 0.40 -3.90
C GLN A 5 -16.67 1.10 -3.30
N ASN A 6 -17.51 0.37 -2.55
CA ASN A 6 -18.66 0.93 -1.84
C ASN A 6 -18.25 2.01 -0.84
N LEU A 7 -17.15 1.77 -0.10
CA LEU A 7 -16.63 2.77 0.83
C LEU A 7 -16.12 4.03 0.12
N LEU A 8 -15.42 3.88 -1.01
CA LEU A 8 -14.97 5.00 -1.84
C LEU A 8 -16.18 5.80 -2.36
N SER A 9 -17.17 5.11 -2.92
CA SER A 9 -18.40 5.72 -3.44
C SER A 9 -19.20 6.45 -2.37
N GLN A 10 -19.36 5.87 -1.16
CA GLN A 10 -20.04 6.54 -0.05
C GLN A 10 -19.33 7.81 0.39
N HIS A 11 -18.00 7.80 0.44
CA HIS A 11 -17.23 8.95 0.93
C HIS A 11 -17.13 10.08 -0.11
N PHE A 12 -16.99 9.75 -1.39
CA PHE A 12 -16.82 10.74 -2.46
C PHE A 12 -18.11 11.12 -3.18
N GLY A 13 -19.14 10.28 -3.14
CA GLY A 13 -20.41 10.50 -3.85
C GLY A 13 -21.13 11.79 -3.46
N ALA A 14 -20.92 12.29 -2.24
CA ALA A 14 -21.48 13.56 -1.78
C ALA A 14 -20.56 14.78 -2.04
N ARG A 15 -19.31 14.59 -2.47
CA ARG A 15 -18.26 15.63 -2.52
C ARG A 15 -17.71 15.89 -3.92
N ARG A 16 -18.17 15.17 -4.94
CA ARG A 16 -17.57 15.17 -6.29
C ARG A 16 -18.60 15.12 -7.40
N SER A 17 -18.17 15.55 -8.58
CA SER A 17 -18.95 15.48 -9.81
C SER A 17 -19.07 14.04 -10.33
N VAL A 18 -20.08 13.77 -11.16
CA VAL A 18 -20.35 12.44 -11.77
C VAL A 18 -19.13 11.90 -12.52
N ILE A 19 -18.38 12.77 -13.21
CA ILE A 19 -17.18 12.42 -13.98
C ILE A 19 -16.02 12.01 -13.07
N GLU A 20 -15.80 12.75 -11.98
CA GLU A 20 -14.77 12.39 -11.01
C GLU A 20 -15.09 11.09 -10.27
N ILE A 21 -16.37 10.70 -10.19
CA ILE A 21 -16.81 9.44 -9.57
C ILE A 21 -16.57 8.25 -10.51
N GLU A 22 -16.75 8.40 -11.82
CA GLU A 22 -16.38 7.35 -12.79
C GLU A 22 -14.87 7.07 -12.77
N GLU A 23 -14.05 8.12 -12.61
CA GLU A 23 -12.60 7.99 -12.38
C GLU A 23 -12.25 7.30 -11.05
N LEU A 24 -13.19 7.15 -10.11
CA LEU A 24 -12.99 6.43 -8.83
C LEU A 24 -13.14 4.90 -8.95
N THR A 25 -13.54 4.39 -10.11
CA THR A 25 -13.68 2.94 -10.31
C THR A 25 -12.33 2.29 -10.65
N LEU A 26 -11.90 1.33 -9.82
CA LEU A 26 -10.72 0.52 -10.09
C LEU A 26 -11.11 -0.68 -10.92
N SER A 27 -10.40 -0.92 -12.02
CA SER A 27 -10.57 -2.15 -12.78
C SER A 27 -10.23 -3.36 -11.91
N ASP A 28 -10.91 -4.49 -12.11
CA ASP A 28 -10.64 -5.72 -11.36
C ASP A 28 -9.19 -6.23 -11.52
N SER A 29 -8.53 -5.86 -12.62
CA SER A 29 -7.11 -6.19 -12.87
C SER A 29 -6.14 -5.54 -11.87
N CYS A 30 -6.58 -4.51 -11.15
CA CYS A 30 -5.81 -3.85 -10.10
C CYS A 30 -5.85 -4.62 -8.77
N PHE A 31 -6.70 -5.65 -8.64
CA PHE A 31 -6.85 -6.40 -7.40
C PHE A 31 -6.14 -7.74 -7.49
N LEU A 32 -5.41 -8.08 -6.42
CA LEU A 32 -4.85 -9.41 -6.27
C LEU A 32 -5.89 -10.35 -5.66
N PRO A 33 -5.79 -11.68 -5.91
CA PRO A 33 -6.61 -12.67 -5.24
C PRO A 33 -6.54 -12.47 -3.72
N ALA A 34 -7.69 -12.43 -3.06
CA ALA A 34 -7.72 -12.32 -1.60
C ALA A 34 -7.14 -13.61 -0.97
N ASN A 35 -6.42 -13.47 0.15
CA ASN A 35 -6.05 -14.65 0.93
C ASN A 35 -7.34 -15.26 1.54
N ASP A 36 -7.63 -16.51 1.19
CA ASP A 36 -8.77 -17.30 1.67
C ASP A 36 -8.55 -17.95 3.05
N LEU A 37 -7.45 -17.57 3.73
CA LEU A 37 -6.99 -18.08 5.02
C LEU A 37 -6.44 -19.51 5.01
N THR A 38 -6.40 -20.19 3.86
CA THR A 38 -5.76 -21.51 3.76
C THR A 38 -4.24 -21.41 3.81
N HIS A 39 -3.71 -20.21 3.50
CA HIS A 39 -2.29 -19.94 3.42
C HIS A 39 -1.79 -19.06 4.57
N SER A 40 -0.63 -19.43 5.11
CA SER A 40 0.16 -18.51 5.94
C SER A 40 0.44 -17.22 5.15
N PHE A 41 0.61 -16.10 5.84
CA PHE A 41 0.86 -14.83 5.17
C PHE A 41 2.09 -14.88 4.25
N SER A 42 3.18 -15.55 4.66
CA SER A 42 4.34 -15.78 3.79
C SER A 42 4.01 -16.61 2.55
N SER A 43 3.19 -17.65 2.66
CA SER A 43 2.78 -18.48 1.53
C SER A 43 1.96 -17.68 0.53
N TYR A 44 0.98 -16.94 1.05
CA TYR A 44 0.17 -16.03 0.25
C TYR A 44 1.03 -15.00 -0.50
N LEU A 45 1.99 -14.35 0.18
CA LEU A 45 2.90 -13.41 -0.47
C LEU A 45 3.73 -14.05 -1.60
N LYS A 46 4.09 -15.33 -1.50
CA LYS A 46 4.80 -16.06 -2.57
C LYS A 46 3.91 -16.28 -3.79
N GLU A 47 2.63 -16.57 -3.56
CA GLU A 47 1.64 -16.76 -4.62
C GLU A 47 1.38 -15.46 -5.38
N ILE A 48 1.14 -14.35 -4.66
CA ILE A 48 0.86 -13.06 -5.30
C ILE A 48 2.10 -12.31 -5.80
N CYS A 49 3.30 -12.71 -5.34
CA CYS A 49 4.56 -12.10 -5.75
C CYS A 49 5.61 -13.17 -6.14
N PRO A 50 5.37 -13.99 -7.17
CA PRO A 50 6.25 -15.11 -7.52
C PRO A 50 7.65 -14.66 -7.96
N LYS A 51 7.77 -13.43 -8.49
CA LYS A 51 9.03 -12.82 -8.92
C LYS A 51 9.74 -12.03 -7.80
N TRP A 52 9.36 -12.19 -6.53
CA TRP A 52 9.91 -11.44 -5.40
C TRP A 52 11.45 -11.47 -5.35
N ALA A 53 12.06 -12.63 -5.60
CA ALA A 53 13.52 -12.80 -5.60
C ALA A 53 14.24 -11.91 -6.63
N LYS A 54 13.64 -11.66 -7.78
CA LYS A 54 14.18 -10.77 -8.82
C LYS A 54 13.95 -9.31 -8.45
N LEU A 55 12.73 -8.98 -8.02
CA LEU A 55 12.34 -7.63 -7.64
C LEU A 55 13.22 -7.08 -6.51
N ARG A 56 13.46 -7.89 -5.47
CA ARG A 56 14.28 -7.47 -4.34
C ARG A 56 15.76 -7.24 -4.69
N LYS A 57 16.33 -8.04 -5.60
CA LYS A 57 17.73 -7.86 -6.05
C LYS A 57 17.91 -6.58 -6.87
N ASN A 58 16.91 -6.26 -7.69
CA ASN A 58 16.93 -5.11 -8.60
C ASN A 58 16.61 -3.79 -7.91
N HIS A 59 15.93 -3.81 -6.76
CA HIS A 59 15.57 -2.59 -6.03
C HIS A 59 16.80 -1.92 -5.42
N LYS A 60 17.07 -0.68 -5.85
CA LYS A 60 18.16 0.17 -5.33
C LYS A 60 17.69 1.57 -4.93
N GLU A 61 16.42 1.89 -5.15
CA GLU A 61 15.90 3.22 -4.88
C GLU A 61 15.78 3.48 -3.39
N LYS A 62 16.27 4.65 -2.97
CA LYS A 62 16.08 5.19 -1.62
C LYS A 62 14.75 5.91 -1.55
N LYS A 63 14.27 6.20 -0.34
CA LYS A 63 12.96 6.81 -0.08
C LYS A 63 11.76 6.02 -0.63
N SER A 64 11.92 4.89 -1.31
CA SER A 64 10.83 4.09 -1.87
C SER A 64 10.95 2.62 -1.47
N VAL A 65 9.81 1.93 -1.44
CA VAL A 65 9.69 0.49 -1.17
C VAL A 65 9.07 -0.22 -2.36
N VAL A 66 9.34 -1.52 -2.51
CA VAL A 66 8.74 -2.38 -3.56
C VAL A 66 7.34 -2.84 -3.14
N MET A 67 7.19 -3.18 -1.86
CA MET A 67 5.94 -3.66 -1.28
C MET A 67 5.57 -2.79 -0.07
N LEU A 68 4.35 -2.28 -0.06
CA LEU A 68 3.80 -1.51 1.05
C LEU A 68 2.63 -2.28 1.66
N VAL A 69 2.72 -2.61 2.95
CA VAL A 69 1.67 -3.27 3.72
C VAL A 69 1.08 -2.28 4.72
N ILE A 70 -0.22 -2.03 4.60
CA ILE A 70 -0.97 -1.09 5.42
C ILE A 70 -1.84 -1.89 6.39
N CYS A 71 -1.72 -1.59 7.68
CA CYS A 71 -2.47 -2.25 8.74
C CYS A 71 -2.96 -1.25 9.80
N SER A 72 -3.90 -1.67 10.64
CA SER A 72 -4.61 -0.79 11.57
C SER A 72 -3.77 -0.27 12.73
N SER A 73 -2.73 -0.99 13.15
CA SER A 73 -1.97 -0.66 14.36
C SER A 73 -0.50 -1.05 14.30
N ALA A 74 0.31 -0.46 15.19
CA ALA A 74 1.72 -0.79 15.36
C ALA A 74 1.93 -2.24 15.81
N LEU A 75 1.05 -2.75 16.69
CA LEU A 75 1.08 -4.15 17.14
C LEU A 75 0.87 -5.09 15.95
N ARG A 76 -0.18 -4.82 15.15
CA ARG A 76 -0.47 -5.59 13.96
C ARG A 76 0.65 -5.52 12.91
N SER A 77 1.28 -4.35 12.76
CA SER A 77 2.46 -4.19 11.90
C SER A 77 3.57 -5.17 12.28
N LEU A 78 3.84 -5.32 13.58
CA LEU A 78 4.89 -6.22 14.08
C LEU A 78 4.53 -7.69 13.87
N GLU A 79 3.27 -8.08 14.06
CA GLU A 79 2.78 -9.43 13.75
C GLU A 79 2.96 -9.76 12.26
N LEU A 80 2.57 -8.84 11.37
CA LEU A 80 2.71 -9.01 9.92
C LEU A 80 4.19 -9.17 9.54
N ILE A 81 5.08 -8.34 10.08
CA ILE A 81 6.52 -8.43 9.86
C ILE A 81 7.07 -9.80 10.30
N LYS A 82 6.64 -10.31 11.46
CA LYS A 82 7.04 -11.65 11.94
C LYS A 82 6.53 -12.74 11.00
N SER A 83 5.27 -12.65 10.58
CA SER A 83 4.62 -13.66 9.74
C SER A 83 5.12 -13.70 8.28
N MET A 84 5.80 -12.66 7.79
CA MET A 84 6.43 -12.62 6.47
C MET A 84 7.91 -13.05 6.46
N THR A 85 8.45 -13.57 7.58
CA THR A 85 9.89 -13.88 7.70
C THR A 85 10.39 -14.85 6.63
N ALA A 86 9.60 -15.88 6.30
CA ALA A 86 9.92 -16.86 5.27
C ALA A 86 9.79 -16.32 3.84
N PHE A 87 9.09 -15.20 3.65
CA PHE A 87 8.95 -14.51 2.36
C PHE A 87 10.03 -13.45 2.15
N LYS A 88 10.29 -12.61 3.15
CA LYS A 88 11.21 -11.46 3.00
C LYS A 88 12.65 -11.88 2.72
N GLY A 89 13.09 -13.02 3.26
CA GLY A 89 14.51 -13.41 3.27
C GLY A 89 15.41 -12.35 3.91
N ASP A 90 16.50 -12.03 3.23
CA ASP A 90 17.50 -10.99 3.52
C ASP A 90 17.03 -9.54 3.23
N CYS A 91 15.77 -9.33 2.81
CA CYS A 91 15.25 -7.99 2.58
C CYS A 91 15.14 -7.15 3.86
N ARG A 92 15.48 -5.87 3.72
CA ARG A 92 15.21 -4.84 4.73
C ARG A 92 13.73 -4.46 4.74
N VAL A 93 13.13 -4.54 5.91
CA VAL A 93 11.74 -4.16 6.20
C VAL A 93 11.73 -2.91 7.06
N LEU A 94 10.95 -1.91 6.67
CA LEU A 94 10.79 -0.65 7.38
C LEU A 94 9.45 -0.62 8.14
N LYS A 95 9.51 -0.23 9.41
CA LYS A 95 8.35 -0.06 10.29
C LYS A 95 7.80 1.37 10.14
N LEU A 96 6.62 1.52 9.55
CA LEU A 96 6.00 2.81 9.25
C LEU A 96 4.91 3.14 10.28
N PHE A 97 5.25 3.24 11.57
CA PHE A 97 4.30 3.62 12.63
C PHE A 97 4.94 4.51 13.71
N ALA A 98 4.12 5.30 14.40
CA ALA A 98 4.55 6.19 15.47
C ALA A 98 4.67 5.44 16.81
N LYS A 99 5.89 5.08 17.22
CA LYS A 99 6.12 4.56 18.58
C LYS A 99 7.39 5.13 19.23
N HIS A 100 8.53 5.05 18.54
CA HIS A 100 9.82 5.45 19.12
C HIS A 100 10.73 6.24 18.17
N ILE A 101 10.30 6.51 16.92
CA ILE A 101 11.12 7.23 15.93
C ILE A 101 10.35 8.48 15.49
N LYS A 102 10.98 9.65 15.65
CA LYS A 102 10.42 10.92 15.17
C LYS A 102 10.36 10.90 13.65
N ILE A 103 9.40 11.61 13.08
CA ILE A 103 9.20 11.57 11.63
C ILE A 103 10.46 12.03 10.87
N LYS A 104 11.12 13.10 11.32
CA LYS A 104 12.37 13.61 10.71
C LYS A 104 13.50 12.58 10.74
N GLU A 105 13.64 11.84 11.84
CA GLU A 105 14.63 10.77 11.95
C GLU A 105 14.32 9.64 10.96
N GLN A 106 13.04 9.30 10.82
CA GLN A 106 12.58 8.29 9.88
C GLN A 106 12.79 8.70 8.41
N ILE A 107 12.63 9.98 8.08
CA ILE A 107 12.96 10.53 6.75
C ILE A 107 14.45 10.36 6.47
N ASN A 108 15.32 10.78 7.40
CA ASN A 108 16.77 10.61 7.27
C ASN A 108 17.18 9.13 7.13
N MET A 109 16.49 8.20 7.81
CA MET A 109 16.70 6.76 7.61
C MET A 109 16.34 6.31 6.20
N LEU A 110 15.21 6.78 5.66
CA LEU A 110 14.73 6.50 4.30
C LEU A 110 15.64 7.08 3.21
N GLU A 111 16.28 8.23 3.46
CA GLU A 111 17.24 8.87 2.55
C GLU A 111 18.60 8.16 2.51
N LYS A 112 18.99 7.49 3.60
CA LYS A 112 20.26 6.78 3.70
C LYS A 112 20.15 5.31 3.29
N GLY A 113 18.99 4.70 3.53
CA GLY A 113 18.75 3.27 3.33
C GLY A 113 17.92 2.94 2.09
N VAL A 114 18.11 1.71 1.59
CA VAL A 114 17.26 1.05 0.58
C VAL A 114 16.39 0.01 1.27
N PHE A 115 15.09 0.24 1.33
CA PHE A 115 14.13 -0.65 1.98
C PHE A 115 13.25 -1.31 0.91
N HIS A 116 12.95 -2.59 1.09
CA HIS A 116 12.21 -3.36 0.09
C HIS A 116 10.73 -3.45 0.46
N ILE A 117 10.45 -3.60 1.76
CA ILE A 117 9.09 -3.73 2.29
C ILE A 117 8.87 -2.63 3.32
N GLY A 118 7.80 -1.87 3.18
CA GLY A 118 7.28 -0.99 4.22
C GLY A 118 6.06 -1.62 4.87
N VAL A 119 6.00 -1.70 6.20
CA VAL A 119 4.82 -2.19 6.94
C VAL A 119 4.46 -1.18 8.01
N GLY A 120 3.23 -0.67 8.01
CA GLY A 120 2.86 0.27 9.06
C GLY A 120 1.44 0.78 9.04
N THR A 121 1.26 1.86 9.80
CA THR A 121 -0.02 2.52 9.95
C THR A 121 -0.16 3.65 8.94
N PRO A 122 -1.37 3.86 8.43
CA PRO A 122 -1.65 4.86 7.43
C PRO A 122 -1.27 6.25 7.88
N GLY A 123 -1.64 6.65 9.10
CA GLY A 123 -1.34 8.00 9.59
C GLY A 123 0.15 8.33 9.50
N ARG A 124 1.04 7.35 9.70
CA ARG A 124 2.48 7.55 9.54
C ARG A 124 2.92 7.49 8.07
N ILE A 125 2.37 6.58 7.27
CA ILE A 125 2.63 6.52 5.82
C ILE A 125 2.26 7.86 5.16
N LYS A 126 1.08 8.39 5.45
CA LYS A 126 0.62 9.69 4.96
C LYS A 126 1.60 10.80 5.28
N ALA A 127 1.96 10.93 6.55
CA ALA A 127 2.84 11.99 7.00
C ALA A 127 4.23 11.90 6.36
N LEU A 128 4.71 10.68 6.08
CA LEU A 128 5.97 10.46 5.36
C LEU A 128 5.85 10.82 3.87
N VAL A 129 4.73 10.53 3.22
CA VAL A 129 4.50 10.93 1.82
C VAL A 129 4.33 12.44 1.70
N GLU A 130 3.53 13.07 2.58
CA GLU A 130 3.30 14.53 2.60
C GLU A 130 4.56 15.35 2.87
N GLN A 131 5.51 14.80 3.63
CA GLN A 131 6.81 15.44 3.89
C GLN A 131 7.90 14.98 2.90
N ASP A 132 7.49 14.35 1.80
CA ASP A 132 8.39 13.81 0.77
C ASP A 132 9.51 12.92 1.35
N GLY A 133 9.22 12.20 2.43
CA GLY A 133 10.11 11.24 3.06
C GLY A 133 9.99 9.83 2.47
N LEU A 134 8.78 9.47 2.04
CA LEU A 134 8.47 8.21 1.36
C LEU A 134 7.88 8.51 -0.02
N CYS A 135 8.61 8.14 -1.07
CA CYS A 135 8.15 8.15 -2.45
C CYS A 135 7.59 6.77 -2.82
N LEU A 136 6.65 6.70 -3.76
CA LEU A 136 5.97 5.45 -4.15
C LEU A 136 6.33 4.99 -5.57
N ASN A 137 7.33 5.62 -6.19
CA ASN A 137 7.68 5.39 -7.60
C ASN A 137 8.13 3.94 -7.88
N SER A 138 8.80 3.29 -6.92
CA SER A 138 9.19 1.88 -7.02
C SER A 138 8.19 0.91 -6.38
N THR A 139 7.06 1.41 -5.85
CA THR A 139 6.06 0.55 -5.20
C THR A 139 5.26 -0.20 -6.25
N LYS A 140 5.38 -1.54 -6.22
CA LYS A 140 4.67 -2.45 -7.10
C LYS A 140 3.50 -3.13 -6.40
N TYR A 141 3.63 -3.41 -5.12
CA TYR A 141 2.59 -4.11 -4.37
C TYR A 141 2.06 -3.27 -3.23
N MET A 142 0.75 -3.16 -3.13
CA MET A 142 0.08 -2.51 -2.02
C MET A 142 -0.88 -3.49 -1.36
N ILE A 143 -0.60 -3.84 -0.11
CA ILE A 143 -1.35 -4.85 0.62
C ILE A 143 -2.11 -4.16 1.73
N LEU A 144 -3.43 -4.27 1.71
CA LEU A 144 -4.31 -3.79 2.76
C LEU A 144 -4.70 -4.97 3.64
N ASP A 145 -4.38 -4.87 4.94
CA ASP A 145 -4.84 -5.80 5.97
C ASP A 145 -6.31 -5.51 6.32
N TRP A 146 -7.18 -5.63 5.30
CA TRP A 146 -8.54 -5.11 5.27
C TRP A 146 -9.48 -5.82 6.25
N ASN A 147 -9.44 -7.16 6.27
CA ASN A 147 -10.36 -7.94 7.09
C ASN A 147 -9.83 -8.28 8.49
N TRP A 148 -8.60 -7.90 8.84
CA TRP A 148 -8.12 -8.12 10.20
C TRP A 148 -8.98 -7.33 11.20
N ARG A 149 -9.42 -8.03 12.25
CA ARG A 149 -10.21 -7.47 13.33
C ARG A 149 -9.38 -7.33 14.59
N ASP A 150 -9.52 -6.18 15.25
CA ASP A 150 -8.89 -5.96 16.55
C ASP A 150 -9.59 -6.74 17.68
N GLN A 151 -9.11 -6.58 18.91
CA GLN A 151 -9.71 -7.20 20.10
C GLN A 151 -11.17 -6.80 20.34
N LYS A 152 -11.64 -5.70 19.74
CA LYS A 152 -13.02 -5.22 19.78
C LYS A 152 -13.82 -5.63 18.54
N LEU A 153 -13.30 -6.58 17.77
CA LEU A 153 -13.87 -7.06 16.51
C LEU A 153 -14.03 -5.99 15.43
N ARG A 154 -13.29 -4.88 15.51
CA ARG A 154 -13.36 -3.79 14.52
C ARG A 154 -12.34 -4.03 13.42
N ARG A 155 -12.77 -3.90 12.16
CA ARG A 155 -11.84 -3.78 11.04
C ARG A 155 -11.12 -2.45 11.10
N MET A 156 -10.03 -2.37 10.37
CA MET A 156 -9.33 -1.12 10.08
C MET A 156 -10.28 0.03 9.70
N MET A 157 -11.30 -0.25 8.87
CA MET A 157 -12.26 0.77 8.41
C MET A 157 -13.31 1.16 9.45
N ASP A 158 -13.52 0.32 10.46
CA ASP A 158 -14.52 0.53 11.53
C ASP A 158 -13.95 1.37 12.69
N ILE A 159 -12.64 1.60 12.71
CA ILE A 159 -11.97 2.38 13.76
C ILE A 159 -12.06 3.87 13.40
N PRO A 160 -12.81 4.73 14.14
CA PRO A 160 -13.06 6.11 13.72
C PRO A 160 -11.79 6.95 13.50
N GLU A 161 -10.78 6.78 14.35
CA GLU A 161 -9.51 7.50 14.29
C GLU A 161 -8.66 7.13 13.06
N VAL A 162 -8.97 5.99 12.47
CA VAL A 162 -8.24 5.31 11.41
C VAL A 162 -9.03 5.50 10.10
N SER A 163 -10.33 5.24 10.08
CA SER A 163 -11.26 5.34 8.94
C SER A 163 -11.13 6.65 8.14
N TYR A 164 -11.22 7.81 8.79
CA TYR A 164 -11.10 9.11 8.11
C TYR A 164 -9.71 9.32 7.49
N LYS A 165 -8.64 8.95 8.23
CA LYS A 165 -7.25 9.12 7.78
C LYS A 165 -6.90 8.14 6.67
N HIS A 166 -7.48 6.94 6.68
CA HIS A 166 -7.34 5.93 5.64
C HIS A 166 -7.96 6.33 4.34
N LEU A 167 -9.16 6.92 4.33
CA LEU A 167 -9.80 7.42 3.11
C LEU A 167 -8.95 8.50 2.44
N CYS A 168 -8.36 9.41 3.22
CA CYS A 168 -7.39 10.36 2.67
C CYS A 168 -6.14 9.69 2.10
N ILE A 169 -5.68 8.58 2.67
CA ILE A 169 -4.47 7.88 2.19
C ILE A 169 -4.80 7.04 0.99
N LEU A 170 -5.88 6.26 1.03
CA LEU A 170 -6.43 5.62 -0.15
C LEU A 170 -6.61 6.65 -1.25
N TYR A 171 -7.12 7.85 -0.97
CA TYR A 171 -7.30 8.95 -1.92
C TYR A 171 -5.99 9.61 -2.40
N SER A 172 -5.01 9.83 -1.53
CA SER A 172 -3.67 10.30 -1.93
C SER A 172 -2.93 9.25 -2.74
N LEU A 173 -3.07 7.98 -2.34
CA LEU A 173 -2.63 6.83 -3.11
C LEU A 173 -3.47 6.68 -4.38
N TYR A 174 -4.75 7.08 -4.37
CA TYR A 174 -5.69 7.04 -5.48
C TYR A 174 -5.34 8.06 -6.53
N SER A 175 -4.95 9.27 -6.12
CA SER A 175 -4.46 10.32 -7.01
C SER A 175 -3.09 9.95 -7.57
N VAL A 176 -2.20 9.36 -6.76
CA VAL A 176 -0.96 8.74 -7.26
C VAL A 176 -1.28 7.56 -8.21
N LEU A 177 -2.28 6.73 -7.90
CA LEU A 177 -2.71 5.58 -8.69
C LEU A 177 -3.38 6.02 -10.01
N LEU A 178 -4.19 7.08 -10.00
CA LEU A 178 -4.79 7.71 -11.20
C LEU A 178 -3.76 8.41 -12.05
N ILE A 179 -2.75 9.04 -11.44
CA ILE A 179 -1.63 9.60 -12.20
C ILE A 179 -0.84 8.44 -12.84
N LEU A 180 -0.58 7.35 -12.12
CA LEU A 180 0.13 6.18 -12.63
C LEU A 180 -0.66 5.39 -13.71
N VAL A 181 -1.97 5.22 -13.53
CA VAL A 181 -2.88 4.52 -14.46
C VAL A 181 -3.26 5.45 -15.63
N GLY A 182 -3.54 6.72 -15.37
CA GLY A 182 -3.88 7.74 -16.36
C GLY A 182 -2.70 8.16 -17.25
N LEU A 183 -1.46 8.13 -16.75
CA LEU A 183 -0.26 8.22 -17.60
C LEU A 183 -0.12 6.98 -18.50
N CYS A 184 -0.53 5.80 -18.04
CA CYS A 184 -0.52 4.60 -18.86
C CYS A 184 -1.54 4.68 -20.03
N ALA A 185 -2.70 5.32 -19.80
CA ALA A 185 -3.71 5.53 -20.84
C ALA A 185 -3.40 6.71 -21.81
N LYS A 186 -2.71 7.77 -21.34
CA LYS A 186 -2.36 8.95 -22.17
C LYS A 186 -0.98 8.89 -22.83
N VAL A 187 -0.05 8.05 -22.37
CA VAL A 187 1.28 7.89 -23.00
C VAL A 187 1.21 6.84 -24.11
N SER A 188 0.31 7.09 -25.07
CA SER A 188 0.44 6.65 -26.46
C SER A 188 0.55 7.88 -27.36
N SER A 189 1.50 8.76 -27.05
CA SER A 189 2.24 9.60 -28.00
C SER A 189 3.08 10.62 -27.22
N LYS A 190 4.41 10.49 -27.29
CA LYS A 190 5.39 11.54 -26.97
C LYS A 190 5.49 12.01 -25.51
N THR A 191 6.10 11.19 -24.64
CA THR A 191 6.97 11.71 -23.54
C THR A 191 7.91 10.62 -23.02
N LYS A 192 9.19 10.98 -22.82
CA LYS A 192 10.30 10.09 -22.43
C LYS A 192 10.26 9.71 -20.93
N TYR A 193 9.18 9.10 -20.46
CA TYR A 193 9.16 8.44 -19.14
C TYR A 193 8.82 6.97 -19.31
N SER A 194 9.86 6.14 -19.29
CA SER A 194 9.77 4.68 -19.34
C SER A 194 9.44 4.16 -17.93
N PHE A 195 8.16 4.13 -17.56
CA PHE A 195 7.70 3.29 -16.45
C PHE A 195 7.62 1.84 -16.96
N GLY A 196 8.62 1.04 -16.61
CA GLY A 196 8.60 -0.39 -16.87
C GLY A 196 7.53 -1.07 -16.00
N GLU A 197 6.38 -1.36 -16.61
CA GLU A 197 5.39 -2.36 -16.16
C GLU A 197 5.20 -2.46 -14.62
N ALA A 198 4.77 -1.35 -14.00
CA ALA A 198 4.40 -1.33 -12.59
C ALA A 198 3.00 -1.93 -12.43
N PHE A 199 2.92 -3.26 -12.34
CA PHE A 199 1.70 -3.98 -12.00
C PHE A 199 1.36 -3.64 -10.54
N ILE A 200 0.27 -2.88 -10.31
CA ILE A 200 -0.19 -2.49 -8.97
C ILE A 200 -1.24 -3.49 -8.53
N GLY A 201 -0.84 -4.41 -7.66
CA GLY A 201 -1.76 -5.34 -7.02
C GLY A 201 -2.22 -4.81 -5.68
N LEU A 202 -3.46 -4.33 -5.59
CA LEU A 202 -4.13 -4.06 -4.33
C LEU A 202 -4.65 -5.38 -3.75
N CYS A 203 -3.93 -5.93 -2.78
CA CYS A 203 -4.42 -7.09 -2.04
C CYS A 203 -5.34 -6.60 -0.93
N LEU A 204 -6.63 -6.91 -1.05
CA LEU A 204 -7.54 -6.92 0.07
C LEU A 204 -7.45 -8.31 0.68
N ARG A 205 -6.88 -8.45 1.88
CA ARG A 205 -7.06 -9.69 2.63
C ARG A 205 -8.54 -9.81 2.97
N VAL A 206 -9.25 -10.78 2.38
CA VAL A 206 -10.67 -11.10 2.63
C VAL A 206 -10.82 -12.45 3.33
N ARG A 207 -10.22 -12.55 4.50
CA ARG A 207 -10.78 -12.92 5.82
C ARG A 207 -9.63 -12.95 6.83
#